data_AF-A0A7C3XP05-F1
#
_entry.id   AF-A0A7C3XP05-F1
#
_cell.length_a   1.000
_cell.length_b   1.000
_cell.length_c   1.000
_cell.angle_alpha   90.00
_cell.angle_beta   90.00
_cell.angle_gamma   90.00
#
_symmetry.space_group_name_H-M   'P 1'
#
loop_
_entity.id
_entity.type
_entity.pdbx_description
1 polymer ?
#
loop_
_entity_poly.entity_id
_entity_poly.type
_entity_poly.pdbx_seq_one_letter_code
_entity_poly.pdbx_strand_id
1 'polypeptide(L)'
;IPLDIALPMITILLEGYSVSLQGNSIMVKKEAVGEQEKPKDIKPVPQVSKDAIGFIVVDAGHGGKDPGAIGKSGIKEKLLTLQIARQVALELQKKLPGVDVVMTRTTDKFLELGERTEIANRLLKKGVNGIFVSIHCNAAVVSKISGFETYYLSQNPSNEEARTTAVLENNVIVFESPEKRKRYSDVDIIEALMLNTQIQKESFMLASSIQKGLDKNIAEFKSKGVKKADFFVLRGCLMPSALVEVGYITNPKEKDFLTDTNYQKKLARGITEGIMSFIDTYNKTVLNN
;
A
#
# COMPACT_ATOMS: atom_id res chain seq x y z
N ILE A 1 -33.98 15.41 30.56
CA ILE A 1 -33.18 16.13 29.53
C ILE A 1 -33.99 17.35 29.13
N PRO A 2 -33.44 18.57 29.14
CA PRO A 2 -34.11 19.75 28.63
C PRO A 2 -34.66 19.53 27.21
N LEU A 3 -35.90 19.95 26.95
CA LEU A 3 -36.63 19.61 25.71
C LEU A 3 -35.98 20.21 24.45
N ASP A 4 -35.34 21.37 24.60
CA ASP A 4 -34.51 22.05 23.62
C ASP A 4 -33.26 21.24 23.23
N ILE A 5 -32.70 20.46 24.17
CA ILE A 5 -31.55 19.57 23.93
C ILE A 5 -32.00 18.23 23.33
N ALA A 6 -33.19 17.76 23.68
CA ALA A 6 -33.72 16.49 23.18
C ALA A 6 -34.21 16.59 21.71
N LEU A 7 -34.68 17.76 21.28
CA LEU A 7 -35.29 17.96 19.96
C LEU A 7 -34.35 17.62 18.79
N PRO A 8 -33.10 18.13 18.72
CA PRO A 8 -32.19 17.83 17.60
C PRO A 8 -31.85 16.35 17.50
N MET A 9 -31.69 15.66 18.63
CA MET A 9 -31.40 14.23 18.64
C MET A 9 -32.57 13.39 18.13
N ILE A 10 -33.80 13.75 18.51
CA ILE A 10 -35.01 13.02 18.09
C ILE A 10 -35.27 13.26 16.60
N THR A 11 -35.03 14.46 16.08
CA THR A 11 -35.13 14.76 14.64
C THR A 11 -34.17 13.91 13.81
N ILE A 12 -32.95 13.68 14.29
CA ILE A 12 -31.96 12.83 13.59
C ILE A 12 -32.37 11.35 13.62
N LEU A 13 -32.96 10.89 14.74
CA LEU A 13 -33.33 9.48 14.93
C LEU A 13 -34.59 9.06 14.16
N LEU A 14 -35.43 10.01 13.75
CA LEU A 14 -36.75 9.75 13.15
C LEU A 14 -36.84 10.29 11.71
N GLU A 15 -36.04 9.72 10.81
CA GLU A 15 -36.13 10.02 9.38
C GLU A 15 -37.56 9.76 8.84
N GLY A 16 -38.12 10.74 8.12
CA GLY A 16 -39.50 10.70 7.58
C GLY A 16 -40.60 11.21 8.53
N TYR A 17 -40.22 11.81 9.66
CA TYR A 17 -41.14 12.45 10.60
C TYR A 17 -40.74 13.90 10.87
N SER A 18 -41.71 14.81 10.94
CA SER A 18 -41.50 16.15 11.51
C SER A 18 -41.63 16.10 13.01
N VAL A 19 -40.64 16.67 13.70
CA VAL A 19 -40.59 16.74 15.16
C VAL A 19 -40.68 18.22 15.57
N SER A 20 -41.60 18.55 16.47
CA SER A 20 -41.82 19.92 16.94
C SER A 20 -42.10 19.97 18.44
N LEU A 21 -41.86 21.13 19.06
CA LEU A 21 -42.19 21.37 20.47
C LEU A 21 -43.57 21.99 20.58
N GLN A 22 -44.41 21.43 21.45
CA GLN A 22 -45.68 22.03 21.85
C GLN A 22 -45.76 22.06 23.38
N GLY A 23 -45.44 23.22 23.96
CA GLY A 23 -45.31 23.37 25.41
C GLY A 23 -44.17 22.50 25.95
N ASN A 24 -44.48 21.64 26.93
CA ASN A 24 -43.52 20.73 27.55
C ASN A 24 -43.49 19.32 26.91
N SER A 25 -44.04 19.19 25.70
CA SER A 25 -44.16 17.92 24.99
C SER A 25 -43.54 17.99 23.60
N ILE A 26 -43.02 16.85 23.12
CA ILE A 26 -42.52 16.67 21.77
C ILE A 26 -43.60 16.03 20.91
N MET A 27 -43.94 16.68 19.80
CA MET A 27 -44.89 16.18 18.81
C MET A 27 -44.14 15.63 17.61
N VAL A 28 -44.43 14.37 17.26
CA VAL A 28 -43.86 13.68 16.11
C VAL A 28 -44.98 13.40 15.10
N LYS A 29 -44.86 13.89 13.87
CA LYS A 29 -45.82 13.67 12.79
C LYS A 29 -45.15 12.95 11.63
N LYS A 30 -45.76 11.86 11.16
CA LYS A 30 -45.30 11.17 9.95
C LYS A 30 -45.56 12.06 8.75
N GLU A 31 -44.53 12.41 8.00
CA GLU A 31 -44.73 13.19 6.78
C GLU A 31 -45.28 12.28 5.69
N ALA A 32 -46.36 12.70 5.05
CA ALA A 32 -46.85 12.04 3.86
C ALA A 32 -45.82 12.27 2.75
N VAL A 33 -45.23 11.19 2.23
CA VAL A 33 -44.26 11.24 1.15
C VAL A 33 -44.98 11.76 -0.10
N GLY A 34 -44.81 13.05 -0.40
CA GLY A 34 -45.09 13.59 -1.73
C GLY A 34 -44.13 12.95 -2.73
N GLU A 35 -44.63 12.65 -3.94
CA GLU A 35 -43.85 12.07 -5.03
C GLU A 35 -42.55 12.87 -5.24
N GLN A 36 -41.43 12.31 -4.76
CA GLN A 36 -40.11 12.87 -5.00
C GLN A 36 -39.76 12.61 -6.47
N GLU A 37 -39.36 13.67 -7.17
CA GLU A 37 -38.69 13.57 -8.46
C GLU A 37 -37.57 12.53 -8.37
N LYS A 38 -37.57 11.58 -9.33
CA LYS A 38 -36.58 10.51 -9.39
C LYS A 38 -35.17 11.10 -9.23
N PRO A 39 -34.38 10.65 -8.23
CA PRO A 39 -32.97 10.99 -8.17
C PRO A 39 -32.34 10.55 -9.50
N LYS A 40 -31.66 11.47 -10.19
CA LYS A 40 -30.75 11.09 -11.29
C LYS A 40 -29.86 9.96 -10.77
N ASP A 41 -29.73 8.88 -11.54
CA ASP A 41 -28.96 7.68 -11.19
C ASP A 41 -27.57 8.03 -10.65
N ILE A 42 -27.48 8.26 -9.33
CA ILE A 42 -26.23 8.17 -8.59
C ILE A 42 -26.05 6.67 -8.44
N LYS A 43 -25.17 6.09 -9.26
CA LYS A 43 -24.74 4.70 -9.09
C LYS A 43 -24.39 4.52 -7.61
N PRO A 44 -24.95 3.50 -6.92
CA PRO A 44 -24.60 3.25 -5.53
C PRO A 44 -23.08 3.20 -5.43
N VAL A 45 -22.50 4.03 -4.56
CA VAL A 45 -21.12 3.79 -4.12
C VAL A 45 -21.16 2.37 -3.55
N PRO A 46 -20.41 1.41 -4.12
CA PRO A 46 -20.50 0.03 -3.67
C PRO A 46 -20.24 0.00 -2.17
N GLN A 47 -21.20 -0.49 -1.39
CA GLN A 47 -20.94 -0.84 0.01
C GLN A 47 -19.77 -1.82 -0.01
N VAL A 48 -18.62 -1.35 0.47
CA VAL A 48 -17.40 -2.14 0.62
C VAL A 48 -17.80 -3.39 1.40
N SER A 49 -17.74 -4.56 0.74
CA SER A 49 -18.08 -5.82 1.39
C SER A 49 -17.21 -5.99 2.63
N LYS A 50 -17.69 -6.76 3.61
CA LYS A 50 -17.04 -7.00 4.91
C LYS A 50 -15.62 -7.57 4.86
N ASP A 51 -15.06 -7.75 3.66
CA ASP A 51 -13.75 -8.32 3.41
C ASP A 51 -13.00 -7.60 2.27
N ALA A 52 -13.50 -6.47 1.75
CA ALA A 52 -12.83 -5.72 0.70
C ALA A 52 -11.62 -4.93 1.23
N ILE A 53 -10.67 -4.59 0.35
CA ILE A 53 -9.48 -3.81 0.69
C ILE A 53 -9.90 -2.39 1.12
N GLY A 54 -9.79 -2.11 2.42
CA GLY A 54 -10.16 -0.84 3.03
C GLY A 54 -8.98 0.12 3.23
N PHE A 55 -7.74 -0.38 3.20
CA PHE A 55 -6.56 0.48 3.27
C PHE A 55 -5.36 -0.06 2.49
N ILE A 56 -4.47 0.84 2.10
CA ILE A 56 -3.25 0.58 1.35
C ILE A 56 -2.10 1.29 2.07
N VAL A 57 -1.09 0.53 2.47
CA VAL A 57 0.15 1.09 3.02
C VAL A 57 1.20 1.17 1.91
N VAL A 58 1.68 2.37 1.66
CA VAL A 58 2.78 2.66 0.71
C VAL A 58 4.04 2.95 1.51
N ASP A 59 4.96 2.00 1.50
CA ASP A 59 6.25 2.13 2.17
C ASP A 59 7.30 2.74 1.23
N ALA A 60 7.93 3.84 1.69
CA ALA A 60 9.07 4.42 1.00
C ALA A 60 10.36 3.83 1.59
N GLY A 61 11.07 3.00 0.83
CA GLY A 61 12.29 2.32 1.26
C GLY A 61 13.33 3.28 1.85
N HIS A 62 14.13 2.79 2.81
CA HIS A 62 15.20 3.54 3.49
C HIS A 62 14.72 4.81 4.23
N GLY A 63 15.61 5.78 4.47
CA GLY A 63 15.30 7.08 5.06
C GLY A 63 16.25 7.52 6.17
N GLY A 64 16.37 8.83 6.39
CA GLY A 64 17.20 9.38 7.46
C GLY A 64 18.67 8.96 7.34
N LYS A 65 19.18 8.25 8.36
CA LYS A 65 20.57 7.74 8.41
C LYS A 65 20.87 6.66 7.38
N ASP A 66 19.84 6.00 6.85
CA ASP A 66 19.99 4.97 5.82
C ASP A 66 19.74 5.60 4.44
N PRO A 67 20.79 5.79 3.61
CA PRO A 67 20.64 6.35 2.27
C PRO A 67 20.02 5.40 1.24
N GLY A 68 19.98 4.09 1.55
CA GLY A 68 19.84 3.04 0.55
C GLY A 68 21.03 3.03 -0.42
N ALA A 69 20.81 2.46 -1.60
CA ALA A 69 21.79 2.50 -2.67
C ALA A 69 22.14 3.94 -3.08
N ILE A 70 23.41 4.14 -3.43
CA ILE A 70 23.93 5.43 -3.89
C ILE A 70 24.29 5.29 -5.36
N GLY A 71 23.54 5.99 -6.20
CA GLY A 71 23.78 6.05 -7.64
C GLY A 71 25.04 6.85 -7.99
N LYS A 72 25.44 6.76 -9.26
CA LYS A 72 26.48 7.65 -9.80
C LYS A 72 26.03 9.10 -9.62
N SER A 73 26.95 10.00 -9.28
CA SER A 73 26.68 11.40 -8.89
C SER A 73 26.12 11.62 -7.47
N GLY A 74 26.04 10.58 -6.62
CA GLY A 74 25.70 10.73 -5.20
C GLY A 74 24.20 10.81 -4.90
N ILE A 75 23.35 10.53 -5.89
CA ILE A 75 21.90 10.43 -5.67
C ILE A 75 21.62 9.23 -4.76
N LYS A 76 20.79 9.47 -3.74
CA LYS A 76 20.45 8.48 -2.72
C LYS A 76 19.07 7.91 -3.02
N GLU A 77 18.96 6.59 -2.98
CA GLU A 77 17.73 5.86 -3.17
C GLU A 77 16.59 6.38 -2.30
N LYS A 78 16.84 6.65 -1.00
CA LYS A 78 15.82 7.14 -0.06
C LYS A 78 15.03 8.38 -0.54
N LEU A 79 15.64 9.20 -1.39
CA LEU A 79 14.99 10.40 -1.94
C LEU A 79 14.07 10.03 -3.10
N LEU A 80 14.51 9.13 -3.98
CA LEU A 80 13.74 8.63 -5.11
C LEU A 80 12.54 7.82 -4.63
N THR A 81 12.74 6.90 -3.68
CA THR A 81 11.65 6.10 -3.10
C THR A 81 10.59 6.97 -2.45
N LEU A 82 10.99 8.03 -1.72
CA LEU A 82 10.04 8.97 -1.13
C LEU A 82 9.26 9.76 -2.18
N GLN A 83 9.92 10.21 -3.24
CA GLN A 83 9.27 10.95 -4.32
C GLN A 83 8.24 10.08 -5.06
N ILE A 84 8.64 8.86 -5.43
CA ILE A 84 7.78 7.92 -6.16
C ILE A 84 6.62 7.45 -5.26
N ALA A 85 6.88 7.11 -4.00
CA ALA A 85 5.85 6.72 -3.05
C ALA A 85 4.80 7.81 -2.83
N ARG A 86 5.20 9.09 -2.80
CA ARG A 86 4.26 10.22 -2.74
C ARG A 86 3.38 10.30 -4.00
N GLN A 87 3.95 10.07 -5.19
CA GLN A 87 3.17 10.04 -6.43
C GLN A 87 2.18 8.88 -6.43
N VAL A 88 2.61 7.67 -6.03
CA VAL A 88 1.75 6.50 -5.88
C VAL A 88 0.61 6.77 -4.89
N ALA A 89 0.93 7.29 -3.71
CA ALA A 89 -0.08 7.60 -2.71
C ALA A 89 -1.10 8.64 -3.21
N LEU A 90 -0.62 9.69 -3.87
CA LEU A 90 -1.48 10.73 -4.46
C LEU A 90 -2.40 10.18 -5.55
N GLU A 91 -1.89 9.31 -6.42
CA GLU A 91 -2.71 8.69 -7.47
C GLU A 91 -3.74 7.71 -6.89
N LEU A 92 -3.35 6.88 -5.92
CA LEU A 92 -4.27 5.97 -5.23
C LEU A 92 -5.41 6.73 -4.55
N GLN A 93 -5.10 7.80 -3.79
CA GLN A 93 -6.11 8.64 -3.13
C GLN A 93 -7.11 9.24 -4.12
N LYS A 94 -6.64 9.63 -5.32
CA LYS A 94 -7.51 10.18 -6.38
C LYS A 94 -8.39 9.12 -7.03
N LYS A 95 -7.88 7.90 -7.19
CA LYS A 95 -8.53 6.83 -7.97
C LYS A 95 -9.41 5.91 -7.14
N LEU A 96 -9.18 5.82 -5.83
CA LEU A 96 -9.90 4.95 -4.91
C LEU A 96 -10.54 5.76 -3.77
N PRO A 97 -11.55 6.60 -4.06
CA PRO A 97 -12.28 7.30 -3.01
C PRO A 97 -12.96 6.27 -2.09
N GLY A 98 -12.57 6.23 -0.82
CA GLY A 98 -13.07 5.26 0.17
C GLY A 98 -12.06 4.19 0.60
N VAL A 99 -10.84 4.18 0.05
CA VAL A 99 -9.73 3.36 0.53
C VAL A 99 -8.71 4.25 1.22
N ASP A 100 -8.36 3.95 2.48
CA ASP A 100 -7.38 4.72 3.25
C ASP A 100 -5.97 4.48 2.71
N VAL A 101 -5.28 5.51 2.25
CA VAL A 101 -3.90 5.40 1.75
C VAL A 101 -2.94 6.00 2.77
N VAL A 102 -2.08 5.16 3.35
CA VAL A 102 -1.16 5.51 4.43
C VAL A 102 0.28 5.32 3.96
N MET A 103 1.14 6.33 4.16
CA MET A 103 2.56 6.18 3.93
C MET A 103 3.29 5.84 5.23
N THR A 104 4.28 4.93 5.20
CA THR A 104 5.10 4.64 6.39
C THR A 104 5.90 5.88 6.83
N ARG A 105 6.44 6.63 5.87
CA ARG A 105 7.07 7.93 6.07
C ARG A 105 6.65 8.93 5.00
N THR A 106 6.44 10.17 5.44
CA THR A 106 6.18 11.33 4.56
C THR A 106 7.36 12.29 4.52
N THR A 107 8.42 12.05 5.28
CA THR A 107 9.64 12.87 5.36
C THR A 107 10.90 11.98 5.25
N ASP A 108 12.08 12.60 5.23
CA ASP A 108 13.37 11.91 5.27
C ASP A 108 13.71 11.45 6.70
N LYS A 109 12.88 10.56 7.26
CA LYS A 109 13.10 9.90 8.55
C LYS A 109 13.49 8.43 8.34
N PHE A 110 14.35 7.92 9.22
CA PHE A 110 14.65 6.50 9.27
C PHE A 110 13.50 5.76 9.97
N LEU A 111 13.11 4.61 9.41
CA LEU A 111 12.20 3.65 10.02
C LEU A 111 12.87 2.28 9.98
N GLU A 112 12.85 1.59 11.11
CA GLU A 112 13.30 0.21 11.21
C GLU A 112 12.34 -0.71 10.44
N LEU A 113 12.83 -1.86 9.96
CA LEU A 113 12.07 -2.73 9.06
C LEU A 113 10.80 -3.26 9.73
N GLY A 114 10.89 -3.65 11.00
CA GLY A 114 9.72 -4.09 11.78
C GLY A 114 8.70 -2.98 12.05
N GLU A 115 9.15 -1.72 12.18
CA GLU A 115 8.23 -0.58 12.38
C GLU A 115 7.33 -0.36 11.16
N ARG A 116 7.84 -0.64 9.95
CA ARG A 116 7.10 -0.46 8.69
C ARG A 116 5.89 -1.39 8.61
N THR A 117 6.06 -2.66 8.97
CA THR A 117 4.96 -3.64 8.99
C THR A 117 4.06 -3.45 10.20
N GLU A 118 4.59 -3.01 11.35
CA GLU A 118 3.76 -2.63 12.50
C GLU A 118 2.78 -1.50 12.17
N ILE A 119 3.18 -0.50 11.38
CA ILE A 119 2.27 0.56 10.90
C ILE A 119 1.09 -0.05 10.14
N ALA A 120 1.35 -1.02 9.25
CA ALA A 120 0.30 -1.67 8.49
C ALA A 120 -0.59 -2.57 9.36
N ASN A 121 0.02 -3.40 10.21
CA ASN A 121 -0.70 -4.33 11.07
C ASN A 121 -1.64 -3.61 12.05
N ARG A 122 -1.29 -2.41 12.53
CA ARG A 122 -2.14 -1.61 13.43
C ARG A 122 -3.42 -1.08 12.76
N LEU A 123 -3.48 -1.05 11.43
CA LEU A 123 -4.68 -0.64 10.68
C LEU A 123 -5.69 -1.78 10.53
N LEU A 124 -5.28 -3.03 10.74
CA LEU A 124 -6.17 -4.18 10.67
C LEU A 124 -7.27 -4.09 11.74
N LYS A 125 -8.50 -4.24 11.27
CA LYS A 125 -9.71 -4.28 12.11
C LYS A 125 -10.59 -5.42 11.62
N LYS A 126 -11.49 -5.90 12.48
CA LYS A 126 -12.43 -6.97 12.12
C LYS A 126 -13.22 -6.57 10.87
N GLY A 127 -13.10 -7.36 9.80
CA GLY A 127 -13.77 -7.13 8.53
C GLY A 127 -13.18 -6.00 7.68
N VAL A 128 -11.91 -5.63 7.91
CA VAL A 128 -11.17 -4.67 7.07
C VAL A 128 -9.84 -5.28 6.70
N ASN A 129 -9.66 -5.54 5.40
CA ASN A 129 -8.41 -6.04 4.84
C ASN A 129 -7.59 -4.88 4.28
N GLY A 130 -6.28 -5.05 4.19
CA GLY A 130 -5.38 -4.07 3.61
C GLY A 130 -4.32 -4.71 2.74
N ILE A 131 -3.48 -3.88 2.12
CA ILE A 131 -2.28 -4.33 1.42
C ILE A 131 -1.08 -3.47 1.80
N PHE A 132 0.12 -4.03 1.65
CA PHE A 132 1.38 -3.35 1.89
C PHE A 132 2.24 -3.35 0.63
N VAL A 133 2.69 -2.18 0.18
CA VAL A 133 3.54 -2.05 -1.01
C VAL A 133 4.76 -1.22 -0.66
N SER A 134 5.94 -1.83 -0.69
CA SER A 134 7.22 -1.15 -0.47
C SER A 134 7.87 -0.79 -1.81
N ILE A 135 8.40 0.43 -1.91
CA ILE A 135 8.99 0.97 -3.13
C ILE A 135 10.49 1.20 -2.91
N HIS A 136 11.30 0.57 -3.75
CA HIS A 136 12.76 0.56 -3.75
C HIS A 136 13.33 0.86 -5.13
N CYS A 137 14.61 1.23 -5.17
CA CYS A 137 15.40 1.38 -6.39
C CYS A 137 16.66 0.52 -6.30
N ASN A 138 16.60 -0.65 -6.93
CA ASN A 138 17.63 -1.65 -7.00
C ASN A 138 19.04 -1.10 -7.30
N ALA A 139 20.04 -1.89 -6.95
CA ALA A 139 21.43 -1.64 -7.26
C ALA A 139 22.13 -2.92 -7.68
N ALA A 140 22.91 -2.83 -8.76
CA ALA A 140 23.75 -3.91 -9.23
C ALA A 140 25.22 -3.49 -9.31
N VAL A 141 26.11 -4.43 -9.00
CA VAL A 141 27.56 -4.30 -9.18
C VAL A 141 27.91 -3.95 -10.63
N VAL A 142 27.24 -4.61 -11.58
CA VAL A 142 27.40 -4.34 -13.00
C VAL A 142 26.44 -3.22 -13.41
N SER A 143 26.96 -2.02 -13.65
CA SER A 143 26.16 -0.83 -14.00
C SER A 143 25.45 -0.88 -15.36
N LYS A 144 25.53 -2.02 -16.08
CA LYS A 144 24.76 -2.28 -17.31
C LYS A 144 23.42 -2.93 -17.02
N ILE A 145 23.24 -3.51 -15.83
CA ILE A 145 21.97 -4.13 -15.43
C ILE A 145 20.92 -3.02 -15.30
N SER A 146 19.72 -3.30 -15.81
CA SER A 146 18.60 -2.39 -15.96
C SER A 146 17.31 -3.20 -15.91
N GLY A 147 16.21 -2.56 -15.57
CA GLY A 147 14.86 -3.11 -15.57
C GLY A 147 14.14 -2.87 -14.25
N PHE A 148 12.87 -3.23 -14.23
CA PHE A 148 12.02 -3.17 -13.05
C PHE A 148 11.41 -4.54 -12.76
N GLU A 149 11.17 -4.82 -11.49
CA GLU A 149 10.69 -6.11 -10.98
C GLU A 149 9.88 -5.94 -9.71
N THR A 150 9.04 -6.93 -9.43
CA THR A 150 8.22 -6.95 -8.24
C THR A 150 8.42 -8.24 -7.48
N TYR A 151 8.58 -8.15 -6.17
CA TYR A 151 8.84 -9.26 -5.28
C TYR A 151 7.68 -9.50 -4.31
N TYR A 152 7.51 -10.76 -3.93
CA TYR A 152 6.73 -11.17 -2.76
C TYR A 152 7.58 -12.06 -1.85
N LEU A 153 7.17 -12.20 -0.58
CA LEU A 153 7.95 -12.89 0.43
C LEU A 153 8.02 -14.41 0.21
N SER A 154 9.25 -14.93 0.17
CA SER A 154 9.53 -16.37 0.27
C SER A 154 10.96 -16.62 0.73
N GLN A 155 11.14 -17.62 1.61
CA GLN A 155 12.47 -18.06 2.04
C GLN A 155 13.27 -18.74 0.92
N ASN A 156 12.59 -19.25 -0.11
CA ASN A 156 13.23 -19.84 -1.28
C ASN A 156 13.22 -18.82 -2.44
N PRO A 157 14.36 -18.14 -2.71
CA PRO A 157 14.40 -17.10 -3.74
C PRO A 157 14.20 -17.67 -5.14
N SER A 158 13.66 -16.85 -6.06
CA SER A 158 13.47 -17.25 -7.47
C SER A 158 14.78 -17.62 -8.16
N ASN A 159 15.86 -16.91 -7.87
CA ASN A 159 17.19 -17.10 -8.43
C ASN A 159 18.24 -16.35 -7.57
N GLU A 160 19.52 -16.46 -7.94
CA GLU A 160 20.62 -15.85 -7.18
C GLU A 160 20.61 -14.32 -7.23
N GLU A 161 20.11 -13.72 -8.31
CA GLU A 161 19.91 -12.26 -8.39
C GLU A 161 18.85 -11.81 -7.36
N ALA A 162 17.72 -12.52 -7.26
CA ALA A 162 16.70 -12.27 -6.24
C ALA A 162 17.23 -12.42 -4.82
N ARG A 163 18.09 -13.43 -4.57
CA ARG A 163 18.79 -13.59 -3.29
C ARG A 163 19.68 -12.39 -2.99
N THR A 164 20.47 -11.96 -3.97
CA THR A 164 21.41 -10.84 -3.81
C THR A 164 20.68 -9.54 -3.50
N THR A 165 19.61 -9.23 -4.24
CA THR A 165 18.76 -8.05 -3.97
C THR A 165 18.22 -8.10 -2.54
N ALA A 166 17.62 -9.21 -2.11
CA ALA A 166 17.11 -9.33 -0.73
C ALA A 166 18.21 -9.13 0.33
N VAL A 167 19.40 -9.69 0.13
CA VAL A 167 20.53 -9.48 1.05
C VAL A 167 20.94 -8.00 1.11
N LEU A 168 20.99 -7.31 -0.03
CA LEU A 168 21.33 -5.89 -0.08
C LEU A 168 20.29 -5.04 0.65
N GLU A 169 19.01 -5.26 0.40
CA GLU A 169 17.91 -4.54 1.06
C GLU A 169 17.84 -4.84 2.56
N ASN A 170 18.18 -6.05 2.98
CA ASN A 170 18.19 -6.44 4.39
C ASN A 170 19.39 -5.86 5.16
N ASN A 171 20.43 -5.34 4.50
CA ASN A 171 21.59 -4.75 5.19
C ASN A 171 21.24 -3.51 6.03
N VAL A 172 20.04 -2.94 5.85
CA VAL A 172 19.50 -1.84 6.65
C VAL A 172 19.49 -2.16 8.15
N ILE A 173 19.46 -3.44 8.53
CA ILE A 173 19.55 -3.93 9.92
C ILE A 173 20.75 -3.33 10.68
N VAL A 174 21.87 -3.05 9.99
CA VAL A 174 23.07 -2.46 10.60
C VAL A 174 22.77 -1.09 11.25
N PHE A 175 21.77 -0.38 10.73
CA PHE A 175 21.34 0.91 11.27
C PHE A 175 20.34 0.78 12.42
N GLU A 176 19.76 -0.38 12.67
CA GLU A 176 18.76 -0.59 13.73
C GLU A 176 19.37 -0.70 15.12
N SER A 177 18.54 -0.50 16.15
CA SER A 177 18.94 -0.68 17.54
C SER A 177 19.42 -2.12 17.84
N PRO A 178 20.47 -2.33 18.65
CA PRO A 178 21.04 -3.67 18.92
C PRO A 178 20.03 -4.69 19.45
N GLU A 179 19.07 -4.24 20.24
CA GLU A 179 18.00 -5.06 20.83
C GLU A 179 17.06 -5.62 19.75
N LYS A 180 16.76 -4.82 18.72
CA LYS A 180 15.88 -5.23 17.61
C LYS A 180 16.60 -6.05 16.55
N ARG A 181 17.91 -5.87 16.36
CA ARG A 181 18.70 -6.74 15.45
C ARG A 181 18.62 -8.22 15.81
N LYS A 182 18.47 -8.56 17.10
CA LYS A 182 18.29 -9.94 17.57
C LYS A 182 16.93 -10.55 17.19
N ARG A 183 15.91 -9.75 16.86
CA ARG A 183 14.59 -10.27 16.46
C ARG A 183 14.62 -10.97 15.11
N TYR A 184 15.47 -10.51 14.20
CA TYR A 184 15.62 -11.08 12.85
C TYR A 184 16.20 -12.49 12.81
N SER A 185 16.81 -12.98 13.90
CA SER A 185 17.39 -14.32 13.97
C SER A 185 16.41 -15.39 14.44
N ASP A 186 15.45 -15.07 15.31
CA ASP A 186 14.68 -16.12 16.00
C ASP A 186 13.15 -15.95 15.82
N VAL A 187 12.60 -14.74 16.04
CA VAL A 187 11.15 -14.51 16.02
C VAL A 187 10.65 -14.23 14.61
N ASP A 188 11.37 -13.40 13.85
CA ASP A 188 10.96 -13.08 12.47
C ASP A 188 11.12 -14.28 11.53
N ILE A 189 12.04 -15.20 11.86
CA ILE A 189 12.13 -16.50 11.17
C ILE A 189 10.87 -17.33 11.46
N ILE A 190 10.42 -17.38 12.72
CA ILE A 190 9.17 -18.08 13.07
C ILE A 190 7.97 -17.43 12.37
N GLU A 191 7.86 -16.10 12.35
CA GLU A 191 6.79 -15.41 11.62
C GLU A 191 6.86 -15.66 10.11
N ALA A 192 8.06 -15.67 9.52
CA ALA A 192 8.28 -16.04 8.13
C ALA A 192 8.03 -17.54 7.85
N LEU A 193 8.11 -18.41 8.86
CA LEU A 193 7.75 -19.84 8.76
C LEU A 193 6.24 -20.06 8.96
N MET A 194 5.58 -19.19 9.73
CA MET A 194 4.13 -19.15 9.94
C MET A 194 3.39 -18.41 8.83
N LEU A 195 4.07 -18.10 7.70
CA LEU A 195 3.45 -17.47 6.54
C LEU A 195 2.18 -18.21 6.15
N ASN A 196 1.06 -17.52 6.25
CA ASN A 196 -0.23 -18.05 5.84
C ASN A 196 -0.20 -18.26 4.32
N THR A 197 -0.45 -19.49 3.87
CA THR A 197 -0.50 -19.86 2.43
C THR A 197 -1.43 -18.94 1.64
N GLN A 198 -2.52 -18.47 2.25
CA GLN A 198 -3.45 -17.52 1.64
C GLN A 198 -2.81 -16.15 1.44
N ILE A 199 -2.18 -15.58 2.48
CA ILE A 199 -1.45 -14.30 2.37
C ILE A 199 -0.36 -14.42 1.31
N GLN A 200 0.39 -15.52 1.27
CA GLN A 200 1.43 -15.71 0.26
C GLN A 200 0.86 -15.77 -1.17
N LYS A 201 -0.27 -16.47 -1.37
CA LYS A 201 -0.96 -16.52 -2.67
C LYS A 201 -1.46 -15.13 -3.08
N GLU A 202 -2.03 -14.38 -2.15
CA GLU A 202 -2.50 -13.01 -2.38
C GLU A 202 -1.36 -12.03 -2.64
N SER A 203 -0.24 -12.14 -1.93
CA SER A 203 0.99 -11.39 -2.20
C SER A 203 1.53 -11.66 -3.59
N PHE A 204 1.50 -12.92 -4.05
CA PHE A 204 1.86 -13.25 -5.44
C PHE A 204 0.90 -12.60 -6.45
N MET A 205 -0.42 -12.62 -6.18
CA MET A 205 -1.41 -11.95 -7.04
C MET A 205 -1.21 -10.44 -7.06
N LEU A 206 -0.93 -9.81 -5.92
CA LEU A 206 -0.64 -8.38 -5.79
C LEU A 206 0.61 -8.01 -6.59
N ALA A 207 1.72 -8.73 -6.37
CA ALA A 207 2.98 -8.52 -7.08
C ALA A 207 2.80 -8.67 -8.60
N SER A 208 2.03 -9.68 -9.04
CA SER A 208 1.71 -9.92 -10.45
C SER A 208 0.88 -8.80 -11.08
N SER A 209 -0.10 -8.27 -10.36
CA SER A 209 -0.92 -7.17 -10.86
C SER A 209 -0.13 -5.87 -10.94
N ILE A 210 0.71 -5.57 -9.94
CA ILE A 210 1.62 -4.41 -9.96
C ILE A 210 2.60 -4.53 -11.14
N GLN A 211 3.23 -5.68 -11.31
CA GLN A 211 4.17 -5.91 -12.42
C GLN A 211 3.51 -5.70 -13.78
N LYS A 212 2.30 -6.25 -13.99
CA LYS A 212 1.55 -6.03 -15.23
C LYS A 212 1.20 -4.55 -15.47
N GLY A 213 0.86 -3.83 -14.41
CA GLY A 213 0.61 -2.39 -14.47
C GLY A 213 1.85 -1.61 -14.91
N LEU A 214 3.03 -1.98 -14.38
CA LEU A 214 4.32 -1.43 -14.82
C LEU A 214 4.64 -1.82 -16.27
N ASP A 215 4.50 -3.09 -16.64
CA ASP A 215 4.76 -3.60 -18.00
C ASP A 215 3.98 -2.83 -19.08
N LYS A 216 2.76 -2.40 -18.74
CA LYS A 216 1.90 -1.61 -19.64
C LYS A 216 2.34 -0.15 -19.78
N ASN A 217 2.93 0.43 -18.72
CA ASN A 217 3.20 1.87 -18.64
C ASN A 217 4.67 2.23 -18.88
N ILE A 218 5.58 1.26 -18.78
CA ILE A 218 7.03 1.45 -18.94
C ILE A 218 7.52 0.68 -20.16
N ALA A 219 7.94 1.43 -21.19
CA ALA A 219 8.49 0.88 -22.42
C ALA A 219 10.01 1.11 -22.53
N GLU A 220 10.55 2.01 -21.70
CA GLU A 220 11.93 2.47 -21.77
C GLU A 220 12.94 1.45 -21.24
N PHE A 221 12.50 0.56 -20.34
CA PHE A 221 13.32 -0.44 -19.69
C PHE A 221 12.63 -1.81 -19.67
N LYS A 222 13.43 -2.86 -19.54
CA LYS A 222 12.96 -4.24 -19.64
C LYS A 222 12.25 -4.65 -18.34
N SER A 223 11.08 -5.26 -18.47
CA SER A 223 10.44 -5.99 -17.38
C SER A 223 11.25 -7.22 -16.98
N LYS A 224 11.52 -7.35 -15.69
CA LYS A 224 12.19 -8.51 -15.09
C LYS A 224 11.21 -9.45 -14.39
N GLY A 225 9.92 -9.11 -14.45
CA GLY A 225 8.82 -9.96 -14.00
C GLY A 225 8.67 -10.03 -12.48
N VAL A 226 7.83 -10.98 -12.05
CA VAL A 226 7.58 -11.24 -10.63
C VAL A 226 8.59 -12.25 -10.10
N LYS A 227 9.15 -11.96 -8.93
CA LYS A 227 10.10 -12.82 -8.24
C LYS A 227 9.68 -13.03 -6.78
N LYS A 228 10.35 -13.95 -6.10
CA LYS A 228 10.23 -14.16 -4.67
C LYS A 228 11.61 -14.17 -4.02
N ALA A 229 11.72 -13.61 -2.83
CA ALA A 229 12.91 -13.68 -1.98
C ALA A 229 12.57 -13.27 -0.54
N ASP A 230 13.55 -13.37 0.34
CA ASP A 230 13.39 -13.22 1.78
C ASP A 230 13.65 -11.77 2.24
N PHE A 231 12.75 -10.86 1.84
CA PHE A 231 12.83 -9.44 2.20
C PHE A 231 12.30 -9.21 3.62
N PHE A 232 13.12 -8.65 4.50
CA PHE A 232 12.78 -8.48 5.91
C PHE A 232 11.69 -7.42 6.12
N VAL A 233 11.59 -6.42 5.23
CA VAL A 233 10.49 -5.45 5.23
C VAL A 233 9.12 -6.08 4.97
N LEU A 234 9.07 -7.29 4.37
CA LEU A 234 7.81 -8.00 4.13
C LEU A 234 7.48 -9.00 5.25
N ARG A 235 8.43 -9.30 6.14
CA ARG A 235 8.23 -10.25 7.25
C ARG A 235 7.30 -9.65 8.31
N GLY A 236 6.48 -10.49 8.92
CA GLY A 236 5.49 -10.07 9.93
C GLY A 236 4.31 -9.28 9.36
N CYS A 237 4.23 -9.05 8.04
CA CYS A 237 3.10 -8.39 7.41
C CYS A 237 1.89 -9.34 7.40
N LEU A 238 0.82 -8.96 8.11
CA LEU A 238 -0.39 -9.80 8.31
C LEU A 238 -1.41 -9.65 7.17
N MET A 239 -0.97 -9.12 6.02
CA MET A 239 -1.79 -8.89 4.83
C MET A 239 -0.95 -9.07 3.56
N PRO A 240 -1.57 -9.12 2.36
CA PRO A 240 -0.85 -9.21 1.10
C PRO A 240 0.17 -8.08 0.95
N SER A 241 1.39 -8.47 0.59
CA SER A 241 2.53 -7.56 0.57
C SER A 241 3.43 -7.77 -0.65
N ALA A 242 3.96 -6.68 -1.18
CA ALA A 242 4.89 -6.68 -2.31
C ALA A 242 5.98 -5.63 -2.13
N LEU A 243 7.16 -5.91 -2.67
CA LEU A 243 8.25 -4.94 -2.83
C LEU A 243 8.46 -4.68 -4.32
N VAL A 244 8.51 -3.41 -4.71
CA VAL A 244 8.65 -2.99 -6.11
C VAL A 244 10.02 -2.36 -6.29
N GLU A 245 10.85 -2.99 -7.12
CA GLU A 245 12.09 -2.41 -7.62
C GLU A 245 11.79 -1.66 -8.91
N VAL A 246 11.72 -0.33 -8.82
CA VAL A 246 11.28 0.50 -9.96
C VAL A 246 12.37 0.73 -11.02
N GLY A 247 13.61 0.35 -10.72
CA GLY A 247 14.78 0.54 -11.57
C GLY A 247 16.09 0.41 -10.78
N TYR A 248 17.20 0.33 -11.51
CA TYR A 248 18.57 0.23 -11.02
C TYR A 248 19.24 1.61 -10.93
N ILE A 249 19.39 2.14 -9.72
CA ILE A 249 20.02 3.46 -9.50
C ILE A 249 21.51 3.49 -9.92
N THR A 250 22.16 2.32 -9.97
CA THR A 250 23.56 2.20 -10.42
C THR A 250 23.70 2.26 -11.95
N ASN A 251 22.61 2.08 -12.70
CA ASN A 251 22.60 2.20 -14.15
C ASN A 251 22.54 3.67 -14.55
N PRO A 252 23.50 4.20 -15.34
CA PRO A 252 23.55 5.61 -15.68
C PRO A 252 22.30 6.11 -16.41
N LYS A 253 21.73 5.29 -17.31
CA LYS A 253 20.54 5.65 -18.09
C LYS A 253 19.31 5.65 -17.19
N GLU A 254 19.09 4.59 -16.40
CA GLU A 254 17.93 4.56 -15.51
C GLU A 254 17.98 5.62 -14.43
N LYS A 255 19.17 5.93 -13.89
CA LYS A 255 19.33 7.01 -12.93
C LYS A 255 18.75 8.34 -13.45
N ASP A 256 18.99 8.69 -14.71
CA ASP A 256 18.44 9.91 -15.30
C ASP A 256 16.91 9.86 -15.39
N PHE A 257 16.34 8.72 -15.77
CA PHE A 257 14.88 8.52 -15.79
C PHE A 257 14.28 8.50 -14.39
N LEU A 258 14.90 7.83 -13.42
CA LEU A 258 14.42 7.77 -12.04
C LEU A 258 14.40 9.15 -11.38
N THR A 259 15.25 10.08 -11.80
CA THR A 259 15.20 11.50 -11.37
C THR A 259 14.20 12.35 -12.15
N ASP A 260 13.71 11.89 -13.30
CA ASP A 260 12.74 12.62 -14.11
C ASP A 260 11.33 12.50 -13.53
N THR A 261 10.68 13.64 -13.31
CA THR A 261 9.36 13.69 -12.68
C THR A 261 8.27 13.05 -13.56
N ASN A 262 8.39 13.10 -14.89
CA ASN A 262 7.38 12.48 -15.77
C ASN A 262 7.52 10.96 -15.76
N TYR A 263 8.73 10.44 -15.72
CA TYR A 263 8.98 9.01 -15.56
C TYR A 263 8.50 8.50 -14.18
N GLN A 264 8.75 9.24 -13.11
CA GLN A 264 8.19 8.91 -11.78
C GLN A 264 6.66 8.86 -11.78
N LYS A 265 5.98 9.75 -12.50
CA LYS A 265 4.52 9.70 -12.68
C LYS A 265 4.09 8.47 -13.49
N LYS A 266 4.84 8.06 -14.52
CA LYS A 266 4.56 6.81 -15.26
C LYS A 266 4.67 5.58 -14.36
N LEU A 267 5.73 5.52 -13.53
CA LEU A 267 5.90 4.47 -12.53
C LEU A 267 4.72 4.45 -11.55
N ALA A 268 4.37 5.61 -11.00
CA ALA A 268 3.27 5.74 -10.06
C ALA A 268 1.94 5.28 -10.65
N ARG A 269 1.68 5.65 -11.91
CA ARG A 269 0.52 5.20 -12.67
C ARG A 269 0.51 3.68 -12.88
N GLY A 270 1.64 3.10 -13.27
CA GLY A 270 1.76 1.64 -13.45
C GLY A 270 1.47 0.88 -12.16
N ILE A 271 2.07 1.30 -11.05
CA ILE A 271 1.84 0.71 -9.71
C ILE A 271 0.37 0.86 -9.31
N THR A 272 -0.21 2.06 -9.47
CA THR A 272 -1.60 2.36 -9.13
C THR A 272 -2.59 1.53 -9.95
N GLU A 273 -2.42 1.47 -11.28
CA GLU A 273 -3.26 0.64 -12.15
C GLU A 273 -3.19 -0.84 -11.75
N GLY A 274 -1.99 -1.33 -11.40
CA GLY A 274 -1.80 -2.70 -10.92
C GLY A 274 -2.48 -2.98 -9.57
N ILE A 275 -2.35 -2.07 -8.60
CA ILE A 275 -3.04 -2.18 -7.30
C ILE A 275 -4.56 -2.19 -7.49
N MET A 276 -5.10 -1.30 -8.32
CA MET A 276 -6.54 -1.27 -8.63
C MET A 276 -7.01 -2.58 -9.26
N SER A 277 -6.22 -3.15 -10.17
CA SER A 277 -6.54 -4.45 -10.79
C SER A 277 -6.51 -5.60 -9.79
N PHE A 278 -5.59 -5.57 -8.82
CA PHE A 278 -5.57 -6.52 -7.71
C PHE A 278 -6.84 -6.39 -6.87
N ILE A 279 -7.20 -5.17 -6.44
CA ILE A 279 -8.38 -4.92 -5.61
C ILE A 279 -9.67 -5.39 -6.29
N ASP A 280 -9.83 -5.10 -7.59
CA ASP A 280 -10.99 -5.56 -8.37
C ASP A 280 -11.07 -7.10 -8.41
N THR A 281 -9.94 -7.77 -8.65
CA THR A 281 -9.88 -9.25 -8.69
C THR A 281 -10.11 -9.88 -7.32
N TYR A 282 -9.53 -9.28 -6.28
CA TYR A 282 -9.64 -9.71 -4.89
C TYR A 282 -11.09 -9.61 -4.41
N ASN A 283 -11.70 -8.44 -4.58
CA ASN A 283 -13.09 -8.21 -4.19
C ASN A 283 -14.06 -9.16 -4.92
N LYS A 284 -13.82 -9.46 -6.21
CA LYS A 284 -14.62 -10.45 -6.95
C LYS A 284 -14.47 -11.87 -6.39
N THR A 285 -13.27 -12.26 -6.00
CA THR A 285 -13.01 -13.59 -5.45
C THR A 285 -13.66 -13.76 -4.08
N VAL A 286 -13.63 -12.70 -3.27
CA VAL A 286 -14.21 -12.69 -1.93
C VAL A 286 -15.74 -12.60 -1.96
N LEU A 287 -16.33 -11.86 -2.90
CA LEU A 287 -17.79 -11.78 -3.09
C LEU A 287 -18.43 -13.07 -3.64
N ASN A 288 -17.65 -13.96 -4.24
CA ASN A 288 -18.12 -15.20 -4.87
C ASN A 288 -17.91 -16.45 -3.99
N ASN A 289 -17.36 -16.30 -2.79
CA ASN A 289 -17.24 -17.35 -1.77
C ASN A 289 -18.23 -17.09 -0.62
#